data_AF-A0AAD4SY23-F1
#
_entry.id   AF-A0AAD4SY23-F1
#
_cell.length_a   1.000
_cell.length_b   1.000
_cell.length_c   1.000
_cell.angle_alpha   90.00
_cell.angle_beta   90.00
_cell.angle_gamma   90.00
#
_symmetry.space_group_name_H-M   'P 1'
#
loop_
_entity.id
_entity.type
_entity.pdbx_description
1 polymer ?
#
loop_
_entity_poly.entity_id
_entity_poly.type
_entity_poly.pdbx_seq_one_letter_code
_entity_poly.pdbx_strand_id
1 'polypeptide(L)'
;MPGSSSVQIGTTPGGLLYTRDSSNLQYVTTATMFLFVYSKTLKEARIDGVQCGSIKFSTSKIRSFAKSQVDYILGNNPKKMSYMVGFGTKYPLRLHHRGASIAPIHAHPAKIGCNEGMSNWFSTNNPNPNNHIGAIVGGPDSNDEFKDMRSDYSHSEPTTYMNAAMVGSVAPLLSSGRNYQDYVSCFQLLETNNTTDTISHDNDDDDV
;
A
#
# COMPACT_ATOMS: atom_id res chain seq x y z
N MET A 1 -19.77 0.76 4.80
CA MET A 1 -19.56 2.19 4.56
C MET A 1 -19.75 2.92 5.88
N PRO A 2 -18.83 3.83 6.27
CA PRO A 2 -18.98 4.64 7.48
C PRO A 2 -20.33 5.37 7.48
N GLY A 3 -21.02 5.36 8.62
CA GLY A 3 -22.33 6.00 8.81
C GLY A 3 -23.56 5.08 8.65
N SER A 4 -23.44 3.86 8.12
CA SER A 4 -24.57 2.90 7.99
C SER A 4 -25.13 2.39 9.34
N SER A 5 -26.41 2.06 9.45
CA SER A 5 -26.99 1.49 10.69
C SER A 5 -26.62 0.02 10.99
N SER A 6 -25.79 -0.62 10.17
CA SER A 6 -25.25 -1.98 10.33
C SER A 6 -23.91 -2.00 11.06
N VAL A 7 -23.34 -3.17 11.38
CA VAL A 7 -21.95 -3.29 11.89
C VAL A 7 -21.01 -2.46 11.00
N GLN A 8 -20.30 -1.49 11.60
CA GLN A 8 -19.43 -0.57 10.89
C GLN A 8 -17.96 -0.91 11.15
N ILE A 9 -17.19 -1.05 10.09
CA ILE A 9 -15.75 -0.83 10.14
C ILE A 9 -15.57 0.69 10.24
N GLY A 10 -14.94 1.13 11.34
CA GLY A 10 -14.68 2.54 11.62
C GLY A 10 -13.57 3.11 10.73
N THR A 11 -13.32 4.40 10.89
CA THR A 11 -12.14 5.05 10.33
C THR A 11 -11.28 5.65 11.43
N THR A 12 -9.97 5.77 11.17
CA THR A 12 -9.09 6.63 11.96
C THR A 12 -9.58 8.09 11.91
N PRO A 13 -9.11 8.97 12.81
CA PRO A 13 -9.38 10.42 12.73
C PRO A 13 -9.07 11.03 11.36
N GLY A 14 -8.03 10.55 10.67
CA GLY A 14 -7.63 10.95 9.33
C GLY A 14 -8.45 10.35 8.19
N GLY A 15 -9.41 9.47 8.48
CA GLY A 15 -10.35 8.92 7.50
C GLY A 15 -9.91 7.62 6.80
N LEU A 16 -8.89 6.94 7.31
CA LEU A 16 -8.48 5.61 6.83
C LEU A 16 -9.42 4.55 7.41
N LEU A 17 -9.91 3.63 6.58
CA LEU A 17 -10.60 2.43 7.07
C LEU A 17 -9.73 1.68 8.07
N TYR A 18 -10.27 1.35 9.24
CA TYR A 18 -9.51 0.68 10.29
C TYR A 18 -10.23 -0.59 10.76
N THR A 19 -9.71 -1.73 10.33
CA THR A 19 -10.27 -3.05 10.66
C THR A 19 -9.65 -3.59 11.94
N ARG A 20 -8.32 -3.55 12.03
CA ARG A 20 -7.55 -3.94 13.22
C ARG A 20 -6.14 -3.37 13.13
N ASP A 21 -5.47 -3.37 14.26
CA ASP A 21 -4.04 -3.07 14.33
C ASP A 21 -3.20 -4.18 13.66
N SER A 22 -1.95 -3.84 13.33
CA SER A 22 -0.99 -4.66 12.58
C SER A 22 -1.42 -4.95 11.13
N SER A 23 -0.71 -4.31 10.20
CA SER A 23 -0.85 -4.40 8.74
C SER A 23 -2.25 -4.04 8.25
N ASN A 24 -2.86 -3.02 8.85
CA ASN A 24 -4.23 -2.60 8.52
C ASN A 24 -4.42 -2.31 7.02
N LEU A 25 -3.40 -1.82 6.31
CA LEU A 25 -3.48 -1.54 4.88
C LEU A 25 -3.78 -2.76 4.00
N GLN A 26 -3.62 -3.99 4.49
CA GLN A 26 -4.11 -5.19 3.79
C GLN A 26 -5.63 -5.20 3.63
N TYR A 27 -6.34 -4.76 4.65
CA TYR A 27 -7.79 -4.66 4.62
C TYR A 27 -8.22 -3.45 3.80
N VAL A 28 -7.52 -2.32 3.95
CA VAL A 28 -7.83 -1.09 3.23
C VAL A 28 -7.68 -1.29 1.73
N THR A 29 -6.55 -1.80 1.26
CA THR A 29 -6.29 -2.01 -0.18
C THR A 29 -7.30 -2.99 -0.78
N THR A 30 -7.58 -4.11 -0.10
CA THR A 30 -8.56 -5.10 -0.56
C THR A 30 -9.98 -4.54 -0.61
N ALA A 31 -10.42 -3.86 0.45
CA ALA A 31 -11.73 -3.23 0.50
C ALA A 31 -11.87 -2.13 -0.57
N THR A 32 -10.80 -1.36 -0.78
CA THR A 32 -10.75 -0.30 -1.79
C THR A 32 -10.90 -0.86 -3.20
N MET A 33 -10.16 -1.92 -3.53
CA MET A 33 -10.28 -2.64 -4.80
C MET A 33 -11.73 -3.11 -5.01
N PHE A 34 -12.31 -3.76 -4.00
CA PHE A 34 -13.68 -4.25 -4.07
C PHE A 34 -14.69 -3.11 -4.26
N LEU A 35 -14.56 -2.00 -3.53
CA LEU A 35 -15.45 -0.85 -3.66
C LEU A 35 -15.36 -0.22 -5.06
N PHE A 36 -14.19 -0.18 -5.67
CA PHE A 36 -14.05 0.27 -7.06
C PHE A 36 -14.76 -0.67 -8.04
N VAL A 37 -14.51 -1.97 -7.95
CA VAL A 37 -15.19 -2.99 -8.77
C VAL A 37 -16.69 -2.87 -8.60
N TYR A 38 -17.17 -2.82 -7.36
CA TYR A 38 -18.59 -2.71 -7.04
C TYR A 38 -19.22 -1.44 -7.58
N SER A 39 -18.56 -0.28 -7.41
CA SER A 39 -19.06 0.99 -7.96
C SER A 39 -19.14 0.98 -9.50
N LYS A 40 -18.20 0.30 -10.16
CA LYS A 40 -18.23 0.10 -11.61
C LYS A 40 -19.41 -0.79 -12.01
N THR A 41 -19.61 -1.91 -11.33
CA THR A 41 -20.74 -2.82 -11.56
C THR A 41 -22.09 -2.11 -11.40
N LEU A 42 -22.27 -1.32 -10.32
CA LEU A 42 -23.50 -0.54 -10.12
C LEU A 42 -23.74 0.45 -11.26
N LYS A 43 -22.68 1.14 -11.71
CA LYS A 43 -22.76 2.09 -12.82
C LYS A 43 -23.17 1.40 -14.13
N GLU A 44 -22.56 0.25 -14.44
CA GLU A 44 -22.88 -0.53 -15.65
C GLU A 44 -24.31 -1.09 -15.61
N ALA A 45 -24.79 -1.49 -14.42
CA ALA A 45 -26.16 -1.93 -14.19
C ALA A 45 -27.19 -0.79 -14.13
N ARG A 46 -26.77 0.49 -14.28
CA ARG A 46 -27.62 1.69 -14.13
C ARG A 46 -28.32 1.77 -12.76
N ILE A 47 -27.61 1.34 -11.71
CA ILE A 47 -28.05 1.45 -10.32
C ILE A 47 -27.36 2.66 -9.70
N ASP A 48 -28.14 3.64 -9.25
CA ASP A 48 -27.63 4.91 -8.73
C ASP A 48 -27.11 4.85 -7.29
N GLY A 49 -27.30 3.73 -6.60
CA GLY A 49 -26.78 3.51 -5.26
C GLY A 49 -27.40 2.34 -4.52
N VAL A 50 -26.96 2.15 -3.28
CA VAL A 50 -27.36 1.06 -2.40
C VAL A 50 -27.99 1.62 -1.14
N GLN A 51 -29.11 1.03 -0.72
CA GLN A 51 -29.77 1.35 0.54
C GLN A 51 -29.18 0.48 1.65
N CYS A 52 -28.68 1.10 2.72
CA CYS A 52 -28.19 0.43 3.91
C CYS A 52 -28.93 0.98 5.13
N GLY A 53 -29.96 0.26 5.59
CA GLY A 53 -30.88 0.75 6.62
C GLY A 53 -31.57 2.04 6.19
N SER A 54 -31.40 3.11 6.96
CA SER A 54 -31.98 4.43 6.66
C SER A 54 -31.15 5.28 5.69
N ILE A 55 -29.96 4.84 5.28
CA ILE A 55 -29.03 5.67 4.49
C ILE A 55 -28.85 5.11 3.09
N LYS A 56 -28.91 5.99 2.08
CA LYS A 56 -28.58 5.68 0.69
C LYS A 56 -27.16 6.12 0.36
N PHE A 57 -26.34 5.17 -0.06
CA PHE A 57 -25.01 5.44 -0.60
C PHE A 57 -25.10 5.45 -2.12
N SER A 58 -24.92 6.62 -2.74
CA SER A 58 -24.88 6.69 -4.20
C SER A 58 -23.65 5.98 -4.76
N THR A 59 -23.74 5.48 -5.99
CA THR A 59 -22.62 4.86 -6.70
C THR A 59 -21.40 5.79 -6.76
N SER A 60 -21.64 7.10 -6.94
CA SER A 60 -20.59 8.13 -6.87
C SER A 60 -19.95 8.25 -5.49
N LYS A 61 -20.73 8.22 -4.40
CA LYS A 61 -20.19 8.27 -3.03
C LYS A 61 -19.33 7.06 -2.70
N ILE A 62 -19.75 5.87 -3.14
CA ILE A 62 -18.96 4.63 -2.97
C ILE A 62 -17.61 4.76 -3.68
N ARG A 63 -17.62 5.21 -4.95
CA ARG A 63 -16.38 5.43 -5.72
C ARG A 63 -15.48 6.50 -5.10
N SER A 64 -16.04 7.63 -4.67
CA SER A 64 -15.27 8.71 -4.05
C SER A 64 -14.64 8.29 -2.73
N PHE A 65 -15.32 7.47 -1.94
CA PHE A 65 -14.76 6.89 -0.73
C PHE A 65 -13.61 5.92 -1.02
N ALA A 66 -13.76 5.03 -2.02
CA ALA A 66 -12.66 4.17 -2.46
C ALA A 66 -11.44 5.00 -2.91
N LYS A 67 -11.66 6.08 -3.67
CA LYS A 67 -10.58 7.01 -4.05
C LYS A 67 -9.92 7.66 -2.83
N SER A 68 -10.67 8.05 -1.81
CA SER A 68 -10.08 8.68 -0.62
C SER A 68 -9.13 7.73 0.12
N GLN A 69 -9.36 6.42 0.07
CA GLN A 69 -8.45 5.43 0.65
C GLN A 69 -7.13 5.33 -0.14
N VAL A 70 -7.20 5.33 -1.48
CA VAL A 70 -6.01 5.43 -2.34
C VAL A 70 -5.24 6.72 -2.05
N ASP A 71 -5.95 7.85 -2.02
CA ASP A 71 -5.34 9.16 -1.75
C ASP A 71 -4.68 9.19 -0.37
N TYR A 72 -5.29 8.58 0.65
CA TYR A 72 -4.72 8.46 1.99
C TYR A 72 -3.40 7.67 1.94
N ILE A 73 -3.39 6.49 1.30
CA ILE A 73 -2.18 5.66 1.17
C ILE A 73 -1.06 6.43 0.47
N LEU A 74 -1.39 7.27 -0.51
CA LEU A 74 -0.44 8.04 -1.32
C LEU A 74 -0.06 9.41 -0.73
N GLY A 75 -0.55 9.77 0.45
CA GLY A 75 -0.07 10.94 1.20
C GLY A 75 -1.12 11.97 1.62
N ASN A 76 -2.39 11.81 1.25
CA ASN A 76 -3.48 12.64 1.74
C ASN A 76 -3.96 12.16 3.13
N ASN A 77 -3.07 12.25 4.10
CA ASN A 77 -3.29 11.85 5.49
C ASN A 77 -2.72 12.90 6.46
N PRO A 78 -2.99 12.80 7.77
CA PRO A 78 -2.47 13.74 8.76
C PRO A 78 -0.94 13.89 8.77
N LYS A 79 -0.21 12.81 8.45
CA LYS A 79 1.27 12.82 8.45
C LYS A 79 1.89 13.40 7.17
N LYS A 80 1.07 13.70 6.15
CA LYS A 80 1.47 14.15 4.80
C LYS A 80 2.57 13.26 4.22
N MET A 81 2.36 11.94 4.32
CA MET A 81 3.34 10.91 4.04
C MET A 81 2.74 9.80 3.20
N SER A 82 3.38 9.42 2.11
CA SER A 82 3.02 8.22 1.36
C SER A 82 3.37 6.98 2.19
N TYR A 83 2.49 5.98 2.23
CA TYR A 83 2.77 4.64 2.73
C TYR A 83 3.25 3.67 1.63
N MET A 84 3.40 4.17 0.40
CA MET A 84 4.11 3.52 -0.69
C MET A 84 5.54 4.08 -0.78
N VAL A 85 6.54 3.20 -0.67
CA VAL A 85 7.95 3.57 -0.72
C VAL A 85 8.31 4.13 -2.10
N GLY A 86 9.03 5.26 -2.12
CA GLY A 86 9.44 5.94 -3.35
C GLY A 86 8.37 6.84 -3.99
N PHE A 87 7.17 6.93 -3.42
CA PHE A 87 6.12 7.82 -3.93
C PHE A 87 6.02 9.10 -3.10
N GLY A 88 5.95 10.25 -3.77
CA GLY A 88 5.88 11.57 -3.13
C GLY A 88 7.19 12.01 -2.48
N THR A 89 7.14 13.07 -1.67
CA THR A 89 8.33 13.68 -1.04
C THR A 89 8.66 13.11 0.34
N LYS A 90 7.73 12.38 0.96
CA LYS A 90 7.87 11.79 2.29
C LYS A 90 7.26 10.38 2.29
N TYR A 91 8.08 9.36 2.56
CA TYR A 91 7.71 7.95 2.56
C TYR A 91 8.61 7.15 3.53
N PRO A 92 8.25 5.90 3.91
CA PRO A 92 9.08 5.07 4.78
C PRO A 92 10.46 4.78 4.20
N LEU A 93 11.49 4.97 5.01
CA LEU A 93 12.88 4.70 4.65
C LEU A 93 13.41 3.44 5.31
N ARG A 94 12.69 2.89 6.31
CA ARG A 94 13.16 1.78 7.16
C ARG A 94 12.13 0.66 7.25
N LEU A 95 11.46 0.33 6.15
CA LEU A 95 10.50 -0.76 6.07
C LEU A 95 11.13 -2.11 6.47
N HIS A 96 10.34 -3.00 7.07
CA HIS A 96 10.78 -4.34 7.50
C HIS A 96 10.94 -5.25 6.29
N HIS A 97 12.11 -5.23 5.66
CA HIS A 97 12.43 -6.16 4.58
C HIS A 97 13.92 -6.46 4.56
N ARG A 98 14.28 -7.74 4.59
CA ARG A 98 15.67 -8.18 4.70
C ARG A 98 16.52 -7.72 3.53
N GLY A 99 16.05 -7.96 2.31
CA GLY A 99 16.74 -7.51 1.09
C GLY A 99 16.81 -5.99 0.94
N ALA A 100 15.92 -5.24 1.63
CA ALA A 100 15.96 -3.78 1.61
C ALA A 100 17.02 -3.23 2.58
N SER A 101 17.13 -3.86 3.76
CA SER A 101 17.93 -3.38 4.88
C SER A 101 19.41 -3.75 4.81
N ILE A 102 19.74 -4.90 4.22
CA ILE A 102 21.12 -5.38 4.11
C ILE A 102 21.83 -4.70 2.93
N ALA A 103 23.13 -4.43 3.08
CA ALA A 103 23.94 -3.84 2.02
C ALA A 103 23.81 -4.60 0.69
N PRO A 104 23.72 -3.90 -0.46
CA PRO A 104 23.63 -4.56 -1.76
C PRO A 104 24.92 -5.30 -2.11
N ILE A 105 24.79 -6.34 -2.93
CA ILE A 105 25.90 -7.21 -3.31
C ILE A 105 27.03 -6.48 -4.05
N HIS A 106 26.72 -5.41 -4.80
CA HIS A 106 27.77 -4.62 -5.47
C HIS A 106 28.61 -3.78 -4.50
N ALA A 107 28.08 -3.45 -3.31
CA ALA A 107 28.80 -2.74 -2.26
C ALA A 107 29.41 -3.71 -1.24
N HIS A 108 28.79 -4.88 -1.04
CA HIS A 108 29.27 -5.93 -0.14
C HIS A 108 29.14 -7.33 -0.80
N PRO A 109 30.12 -7.75 -1.62
CA PRO A 109 30.03 -8.99 -2.40
C PRO A 109 30.07 -10.28 -1.58
N ALA A 110 30.57 -10.22 -0.35
CA ALA A 110 30.64 -11.37 0.54
C ALA A 110 29.25 -11.75 1.06
N LYS A 111 29.00 -13.05 1.24
CA LYS A 111 27.77 -13.57 1.82
C LYS A 111 27.60 -13.05 3.25
N ILE A 112 26.43 -12.45 3.52
CA ILE A 112 26.07 -11.92 4.84
C ILE A 112 25.23 -12.96 5.59
N GLY A 113 25.68 -13.35 6.79
CA GLY A 113 24.96 -14.31 7.62
C GLY A 113 23.69 -13.73 8.24
N CYS A 114 22.78 -14.58 8.76
CA CYS A 114 21.56 -14.12 9.44
C CYS A 114 21.86 -13.24 10.66
N ASN A 115 22.72 -13.72 11.56
CA ASN A 115 23.10 -12.97 12.77
C ASN A 115 23.82 -11.66 12.44
N GLU A 116 24.64 -11.68 11.39
CA GLU A 116 25.35 -10.50 10.89
C GLU A 116 24.38 -9.47 10.29
N GLY A 117 23.43 -9.93 9.48
CA GLY A 117 22.30 -9.13 8.97
C GLY A 117 21.55 -8.42 10.09
N MET A 118 21.24 -9.16 11.15
CA MET A 118 20.54 -8.66 12.33
C MET A 118 21.37 -7.63 13.12
N SER A 119 22.63 -7.95 13.42
CA SER A 119 23.49 -7.11 14.26
C SER A 119 23.93 -5.83 13.57
N ASN A 120 24.24 -5.89 12.26
CA ASN A 120 24.91 -4.81 11.56
C ASN A 120 23.97 -3.95 10.71
N TRP A 121 22.79 -4.45 10.33
CA TRP A 121 21.83 -3.72 9.48
C TRP A 121 20.46 -3.53 10.11
N PHE A 122 19.80 -4.60 10.55
CA PHE A 122 18.42 -4.54 11.04
C PHE A 122 18.24 -3.52 12.18
N SER A 123 19.12 -3.60 13.19
CA SER A 123 19.11 -2.79 14.42
C SER A 123 19.46 -1.31 14.20
N THR A 124 20.00 -0.95 13.03
CA THR A 124 20.49 0.41 12.78
C THR A 124 19.36 1.40 12.52
N ASN A 125 19.63 2.68 12.83
CA ASN A 125 18.73 3.80 12.51
C ASN A 125 18.93 4.37 11.09
N ASN A 126 19.84 3.79 10.32
CA ASN A 126 20.08 4.20 8.95
C ASN A 126 18.88 3.80 8.05
N PRO A 127 18.58 4.61 7.01
CA PRO A 127 17.71 4.19 5.91
C PRO A 127 18.13 2.84 5.33
N ASN A 128 17.17 2.13 4.73
CA ASN A 128 17.44 0.96 3.93
C ASN A 128 18.39 1.33 2.77
N PRO A 129 19.53 0.63 2.60
CA PRO A 129 20.44 0.88 1.49
C PRO A 129 19.82 0.53 0.13
N ASN A 130 18.85 -0.39 0.09
CA ASN A 130 18.09 -0.72 -1.11
C ASN A 130 16.66 -0.21 -0.96
N ASN A 131 16.30 0.77 -1.79
CA ASN A 131 14.94 1.31 -1.80
C ASN A 131 13.99 0.30 -2.45
N HIS A 132 13.05 -0.24 -1.67
CA HIS A 132 12.01 -1.13 -2.16
C HIS A 132 10.87 -0.32 -2.81
N ILE A 133 11.16 0.32 -3.95
CA ILE A 133 10.23 1.23 -4.63
C ILE A 133 8.91 0.52 -4.96
N GLY A 134 7.80 1.18 -4.68
CA GLY A 134 6.45 0.66 -4.90
C GLY A 134 5.91 -0.21 -3.76
N ALA A 135 6.74 -0.63 -2.80
CA ALA A 135 6.28 -1.41 -1.66
C ALA A 135 5.31 -0.61 -0.77
N ILE A 136 4.15 -1.19 -0.47
CA ILE A 136 3.18 -0.62 0.48
C ILE A 136 3.39 -1.28 1.82
N VAL A 137 3.67 -0.47 2.84
CA VAL A 137 3.85 -0.95 4.22
C VAL A 137 2.50 -1.21 4.89
N GLY A 138 2.51 -1.86 6.05
CA GLY A 138 1.32 -2.13 6.86
C GLY A 138 0.48 -0.89 7.24
N GLY A 139 1.09 0.28 7.31
CA GLY A 139 0.44 1.59 7.46
C GLY A 139 0.33 2.05 8.91
N PRO A 140 -0.46 3.10 9.20
CA PRO A 140 -0.53 3.69 10.53
C PRO A 140 -1.42 2.90 11.51
N ASP A 141 -1.28 3.24 12.79
CA ASP A 141 -2.17 2.80 13.86
C ASP A 141 -3.56 3.50 13.82
N SER A 142 -4.40 3.20 14.81
CA SER A 142 -5.76 3.75 14.89
C SER A 142 -5.84 5.27 15.07
N ASN A 143 -4.73 5.92 15.42
CA ASN A 143 -4.62 7.37 15.63
C ASN A 143 -3.90 8.07 14.47
N ASP A 144 -3.72 7.40 13.33
CA ASP A 144 -2.96 7.90 12.18
C ASP A 144 -1.45 8.07 12.48
N GLU A 145 -0.94 7.42 13.52
CA GLU A 145 0.47 7.44 13.88
C GLU A 145 1.25 6.33 13.16
N PHE A 146 2.45 6.65 12.69
CA PHE A 146 3.32 5.71 11.98
C PHE A 146 4.77 5.95 12.39
N LYS A 147 5.44 4.88 12.84
CA LYS A 147 6.85 4.90 13.20
C LYS A 147 7.64 4.21 12.10
N ASP A 148 8.54 4.96 11.46
CA ASP A 148 9.42 4.41 10.43
C ASP A 148 10.57 3.63 11.09
N MET A 149 10.24 2.43 11.56
CA MET A 149 11.11 1.55 12.34
C MET A 149 11.03 0.14 11.80
N ARG A 150 12.19 -0.38 11.40
CA ARG A 150 12.34 -1.75 10.90
C ARG A 150 11.87 -2.80 11.90
N SER A 151 11.99 -2.54 13.20
CA SER A 151 11.51 -3.45 14.25
C SER A 151 10.00 -3.43 14.45
N ASP A 152 9.31 -2.40 13.94
CA ASP A 152 7.85 -2.31 13.97
C ASP A 152 7.27 -3.03 12.76
N TYR A 153 7.44 -4.35 12.71
CA TYR A 153 6.94 -5.18 11.61
C TYR A 153 5.42 -5.06 11.46
N SER A 154 4.69 -4.77 12.54
CA SER A 154 3.24 -4.56 12.50
C SER A 154 2.82 -3.43 11.57
N HIS A 155 3.63 -2.37 11.44
CA HIS A 155 3.29 -1.22 10.60
C HIS A 155 4.18 -1.11 9.36
N SER A 156 5.41 -1.61 9.43
CA SER A 156 6.45 -1.40 8.42
C SER A 156 6.67 -2.57 7.46
N GLU A 157 6.00 -3.72 7.69
CA GLU A 157 6.06 -4.89 6.79
C GLU A 157 5.41 -4.57 5.44
N PRO A 158 6.10 -4.77 4.31
CA PRO A 158 5.48 -4.80 3.00
C PRO A 158 4.98 -6.22 2.67
N THR A 159 3.91 -6.34 1.87
CA THR A 159 3.46 -7.67 1.42
C THR A 159 2.95 -7.65 -0.01
N THR A 160 3.09 -8.79 -0.68
CA THR A 160 2.68 -8.97 -2.08
C THR A 160 1.18 -8.74 -2.27
N TYR A 161 0.35 -9.21 -1.33
CA TYR A 161 -1.11 -9.09 -1.42
C TYR A 161 -1.60 -7.64 -1.20
N MET A 162 -0.93 -6.84 -0.37
CA MET A 162 -1.23 -5.39 -0.25
C MET A 162 -0.99 -4.68 -1.58
N ASN A 163 0.17 -4.94 -2.18
CA ASN A 163 0.53 -4.39 -3.47
C ASN A 163 -0.41 -4.86 -4.59
N ALA A 164 -0.76 -6.15 -4.65
CA ALA A 164 -1.67 -6.69 -5.65
C ALA A 164 -3.07 -6.02 -5.58
N ALA A 165 -3.63 -5.89 -4.38
CA ALA A 165 -4.91 -5.22 -4.19
C ALA A 165 -4.84 -3.71 -4.51
N MET A 166 -3.73 -3.05 -4.21
CA MET A 166 -3.53 -1.65 -4.58
C MET A 166 -3.46 -1.45 -6.10
N VAL A 167 -2.75 -2.32 -6.83
CA VAL A 167 -2.73 -2.29 -8.30
C VAL A 167 -4.15 -2.37 -8.88
N GLY A 168 -4.97 -3.28 -8.35
CA GLY A 168 -6.39 -3.37 -8.69
C GLY A 168 -7.21 -2.13 -8.32
N SER A 169 -6.82 -1.43 -7.25
CA SER A 169 -7.47 -0.19 -6.78
C SER A 169 -7.16 1.03 -7.66
N VAL A 170 -5.95 1.13 -8.21
CA VAL A 170 -5.53 2.29 -9.01
C VAL A 170 -5.89 2.16 -10.49
N ALA A 171 -5.99 0.96 -11.04
CA ALA A 171 -6.34 0.76 -12.46
C ALA A 171 -7.67 1.45 -12.89
N PRO A 172 -8.76 1.40 -12.08
CA PRO A 172 -10.00 2.13 -12.37
C PRO A 172 -9.86 3.66 -12.34
N LEU A 173 -8.82 4.20 -11.71
CA LEU A 173 -8.55 5.65 -11.67
C LEU A 173 -7.84 6.11 -12.94
N LEU A 174 -6.93 5.29 -13.48
CA LEU A 174 -6.24 5.55 -14.75
C LEU A 174 -7.20 5.58 -15.93
N SER A 175 -8.14 4.64 -16.00
CA SER A 175 -9.15 4.58 -17.08
C SER A 175 -10.16 5.74 -17.10
N SER A 176 -10.25 6.52 -16.00
CA SER A 176 -11.17 7.67 -15.91
C SER A 176 -10.52 8.99 -16.33
N GLY A 177 -9.20 8.99 -16.59
CA GLY A 177 -8.45 10.16 -17.01
C GLY A 177 -7.79 9.94 -18.38
N ARG A 178 -8.48 10.37 -19.45
CA ARG A 178 -7.95 10.67 -20.79
C ARG A 178 -7.66 9.55 -21.80
N ASN A 179 -7.64 10.01 -23.06
CA ASN A 179 -7.64 9.31 -24.34
C ASN A 179 -6.47 8.33 -24.52
N TYR A 180 -6.73 7.32 -25.36
CA TYR A 180 -5.89 6.21 -25.80
C TYR A 180 -4.44 6.52 -26.26
N GLN A 181 -4.01 7.78 -26.35
CA GLN A 181 -2.62 8.12 -26.70
C GLN A 181 -1.66 8.10 -25.50
N ASP A 182 -2.18 8.16 -24.26
CA ASP A 182 -1.34 8.19 -23.05
C ASP A 182 -0.92 6.78 -22.55
N TYR A 183 -1.41 5.71 -23.19
CA TYR A 183 -0.98 4.33 -22.88
C TYR A 183 0.54 4.13 -23.03
N VAL A 184 1.19 4.93 -23.88
CA VAL A 184 2.65 4.90 -24.06
C VAL A 184 3.40 5.47 -22.85
N SER A 185 2.80 6.40 -22.08
CA SER A 185 3.45 6.98 -20.89
C SER A 185 3.26 6.13 -19.62
N CYS A 186 2.17 5.36 -19.52
CA CYS A 186 2.02 4.39 -18.43
C CYS A 186 3.03 3.23 -18.56
N PHE A 187 3.45 2.89 -19.78
CA PHE A 187 4.58 1.99 -19.98
C PHE A 187 5.91 2.61 -19.53
N GLN A 188 6.08 3.94 -19.63
CA GLN A 188 7.28 4.61 -19.13
C GLN A 188 7.40 4.62 -17.60
N LEU A 189 6.29 4.49 -16.85
CA LEU A 189 6.34 4.21 -15.40
C LEU A 189 6.79 2.79 -15.07
N LEU A 190 6.78 1.87 -16.04
CA LEU A 190 7.39 0.54 -15.94
C LEU A 190 8.82 0.49 -16.54
N GLU A 191 9.25 1.53 -17.25
CA GLU A 191 10.59 1.64 -17.85
C GLU A 191 11.59 2.45 -17.00
N THR A 192 11.30 2.71 -15.73
CA THR A 192 12.37 3.16 -14.82
C THR A 192 13.23 1.97 -14.40
N ASN A 193 14.33 1.84 -15.15
CA ASN A 193 15.58 1.13 -14.88
C ASN A 193 15.63 -0.36 -15.22
N ASN A 194 16.27 -0.63 -16.36
CA ASN A 194 17.06 -1.84 -16.63
C ASN A 194 17.92 -2.20 -15.40
N THR A 195 17.40 -3.08 -14.56
CA THR A 195 18.16 -4.02 -13.73
C THR A 195 17.32 -5.28 -13.62
N THR A 196 17.23 -6.03 -14.72
CA THR A 196 16.97 -7.47 -14.64
C THR A 196 18.23 -8.13 -14.11
N ASP A 197 18.43 -8.10 -12.80
CA ASP A 197 19.24 -9.09 -12.12
C ASP A 197 18.31 -10.20 -11.67
N THR A 198 18.65 -11.40 -12.12
CA THR A 198 17.98 -12.66 -11.85
C THR A 198 17.73 -12.84 -10.36
N ILE A 199 16.47 -12.81 -9.94
CA ILE A 199 16.05 -13.33 -8.64
C ILE A 199 16.22 -14.85 -8.72
N SER A 200 17.26 -15.38 -8.07
CA SER A 200 17.29 -16.79 -7.71
C SER A 200 16.13 -17.05 -6.75
N HIS A 201 15.23 -17.95 -7.15
CA HIS A 201 14.22 -18.51 -6.28
C HIS A 201 14.89 -19.18 -5.08
N ASP A 202 14.86 -18.53 -3.93
CA ASP A 202 14.90 -19.21 -2.65
C ASP A 202 13.47 -19.12 -2.08
N ASN A 203 12.77 -20.26 -2.16
CA ASN A 203 11.55 -20.49 -1.41
C ASN A 203 11.98 -20.65 0.06
N ASP A 204 11.67 -19.66 0.88
CA ASP A 204 11.59 -19.81 2.34
C ASP A 204 10.37 -18.99 2.80
N ASP A 205 9.19 -19.40 2.33
CA ASP A 205 8.01 -19.39 3.18
C ASP A 205 8.23 -20.53 4.17
N ASP A 206 8.72 -20.23 5.37
CA ASP A 206 8.49 -21.07 6.54
C ASP A 206 8.55 -20.23 7.81
N ASP A 207 7.53 -20.48 8.63
CA ASP A 207 7.19 -19.87 9.91
C ASP A 207 8.37 -19.71 10.89
N VAL A 208 8.38 -18.58 11.61
CA VAL A 208 8.39 -18.41 13.10
C VAL A 208 8.76 -16.97 13.47
#